data_AF-A0A973BEV3-F1
#
_entry.id   AF-A0A973BEV3-F1
#
_cell.length_a   1.000
_cell.length_b   1.000
_cell.length_c   1.000
_cell.angle_alpha   90.00
_cell.angle_beta   90.00
_cell.angle_gamma   90.00
#
_symmetry.space_group_name_H-M   'P 1'
#
loop_
_entity.id
_entity.type
_entity.pdbx_description
1 polymer ?
#
loop_
_entity_poly.entity_id
_entity_poly.type
_entity_poly.pdbx_seq_one_letter_code
_entity_poly.pdbx_strand_id
1 'polypeptide(L)'
;MSNPENNDLAERIARAKSAQEQLEKKQRQAAASAGVSAGALALRYGTEFGASVFVGIMMGLGIDHVFGTEPWGLLIMMCFGLAAGILGVIRAYKELTDAANPAMSPDKTGSNPEE
;
A
#
# COMPACT_ATOMS: atom_id res chain seq x y z
N MET A 1 52.98 30.69 3.43
CA MET A 1 51.65 31.33 3.57
C MET A 1 50.64 30.49 2.80
N SER A 2 49.64 29.92 3.47
CA SER A 2 48.51 29.23 2.82
C SER A 2 47.60 30.28 2.16
N ASN A 3 47.33 30.12 0.86
CA ASN A 3 46.53 31.04 0.05
C ASN A 3 45.05 30.97 0.49
N PRO A 4 44.40 32.09 0.87
CA PRO A 4 43.02 32.09 1.39
C PRO A 4 41.99 31.50 0.42
N GLU A 5 42.22 31.61 -0.89
CA GLU A 5 41.31 31.05 -1.91
C GLU A 5 41.29 29.51 -1.94
N ASN A 6 42.41 28.85 -1.58
CA ASN A 6 42.48 27.40 -1.55
C ASN A 6 41.68 26.81 -0.38
N ASN A 7 41.59 27.54 0.74
CA ASN A 7 40.79 27.13 1.89
C ASN A 7 39.29 27.25 1.62
N ASP A 8 38.84 28.29 0.91
CA ASP A 8 37.43 28.45 0.51
C ASP A 8 36.98 27.30 -0.42
N LEU A 9 37.80 26.97 -1.42
CA LEU A 9 37.55 25.86 -2.33
C LEU A 9 37.50 24.52 -1.59
N ALA A 10 38.43 24.29 -0.66
CA ALA A 10 38.45 23.08 0.17
C ALA A 10 37.19 22.97 1.05
N GLU A 11 36.74 24.07 1.64
CA GLU A 11 35.53 24.10 2.47
C GLU A 11 34.26 23.83 1.65
N ARG A 12 34.17 24.41 0.44
CA ARG A 12 33.05 24.17 -0.47
C ARG A 12 32.99 22.73 -0.97
N ILE A 13 34.15 22.13 -1.28
CA ILE A 13 34.24 20.70 -1.65
C ILE A 13 33.86 19.82 -0.47
N ALA A 14 34.35 20.12 0.74
CA ALA A 14 33.99 19.37 1.95
C ALA A 14 32.48 19.44 2.23
N ARG A 15 31.88 20.63 2.07
CA ARG A 15 30.43 20.83 2.23
C ARG A 15 29.65 20.06 1.16
N ALA A 16 30.04 20.15 -0.11
CA ALA A 16 29.39 19.43 -1.20
C ALA A 16 29.50 17.90 -1.03
N LYS A 17 30.65 17.41 -0.60
CA LYS A 17 30.88 15.98 -0.32
C LYS A 17 30.05 15.49 0.86
N SER A 18 30.00 16.27 1.95
CA SER A 18 29.16 15.94 3.10
C SER A 18 27.66 15.96 2.75
N ALA A 19 27.22 16.90 1.91
CA ALA A 19 25.84 16.96 1.44
C ALA A 19 25.48 15.73 0.56
N GLN A 20 26.39 15.29 -0.31
CA GLN A 20 26.21 14.05 -1.08
C GLN A 20 26.14 12.82 -0.18
N GLU A 21 27.04 12.69 0.79
CA GLU A 21 27.06 11.53 1.69
C GLU A 21 25.78 11.46 2.55
N GLN A 22 25.24 12.61 2.97
CA GLN A 22 23.97 12.67 3.68
C GLN A 22 22.78 12.30 2.78
N LEU A 23 22.80 12.72 1.51
CA LEU A 23 21.78 12.33 0.53
C LEU A 23 21.82 10.82 0.26
N GLU A 24 23.00 10.23 0.09
CA GLU A 24 23.17 8.79 -0.10
C GLU A 24 22.70 7.99 1.13
N LYS A 25 23.07 8.42 2.34
CA LYS A 25 22.58 7.79 3.59
C LYS A 25 21.06 7.87 3.69
N LYS A 26 20.48 9.03 3.38
CA LYS A 26 19.02 9.22 3.41
C LYS A 26 18.31 8.39 2.35
N GLN A 27 18.86 8.28 1.14
CA GLN A 27 18.34 7.42 0.08
C GLN A 27 18.44 5.94 0.46
N ARG A 28 19.56 5.50 1.04
CA ARG A 28 19.74 4.11 1.48
C ARG A 28 18.79 3.75 2.62
N GLN A 29 18.56 4.67 3.55
CA GLN A 29 17.60 4.50 4.63
C GLN A 29 16.16 4.50 4.11
N ALA A 30 15.83 5.39 3.17
CA ALA A 30 14.52 5.43 2.52
C ALA A 30 14.23 4.15 1.71
N ALA A 31 15.23 3.62 0.99
CA ALA A 31 15.12 2.36 0.26
C ALA A 31 14.92 1.17 1.21
N ALA A 32 15.66 1.12 2.33
CA ALA A 32 15.49 0.09 3.35
C ALA A 32 14.09 0.16 4.00
N SER A 33 13.61 1.36 4.35
CA SER A 33 12.27 1.53 4.90
C SER A 33 11.16 1.22 3.90
N ALA A 34 11.35 1.55 2.61
CA ALA A 34 10.41 1.22 1.55
C ALA A 34 10.30 -0.29 1.31
N GLY A 35 11.41 -1.03 1.44
CA GLY A 35 11.40 -2.49 1.38
C GLY A 35 10.61 -3.12 2.54
N VAL A 36 10.83 -2.63 3.77
CA VAL A 36 10.07 -3.08 4.95
C VAL A 36 8.58 -2.74 4.83
N SER A 37 8.22 -1.55 4.34
CA SER A 37 6.82 -1.15 4.16
C SER A 37 6.12 -1.97 3.08
N ALA A 38 6.80 -2.30 1.98
CA ALA A 38 6.22 -3.11 0.91
C ALA A 38 5.91 -4.54 1.39
N GLY A 39 6.82 -5.16 2.16
CA GLY A 39 6.59 -6.48 2.75
C GLY A 39 5.45 -6.49 3.75
N ALA A 40 5.37 -5.47 4.62
CA ALA A 40 4.27 -5.32 5.58
C ALA A 40 2.90 -5.13 4.90
N LEU A 41 2.85 -4.33 3.82
CA LEU A 41 1.65 -4.18 2.99
C LEU A 41 1.23 -5.51 2.34
N ALA A 42 2.18 -6.22 1.74
CA ALA A 42 1.91 -7.50 1.10
C ALA A 42 1.35 -8.54 2.10
N LEU A 43 1.92 -8.60 3.31
CA LEU A 43 1.43 -9.48 4.37
C LEU A 43 0.03 -9.07 4.84
N ARG A 44 -0.23 -7.77 5.03
CA ARG A 44 -1.54 -7.27 5.42
C ARG A 44 -2.60 -7.63 4.38
N TYR A 45 -2.36 -7.32 3.11
CA TYR A 45 -3.30 -7.62 2.03
C TYR A 45 -3.47 -9.11 1.80
N GLY A 46 -2.39 -9.88 1.90
CA GLY A 46 -2.44 -11.35 1.85
C GLY A 46 -3.26 -11.93 2.99
N THR A 47 -3.17 -11.36 4.19
CA THR A 47 -3.96 -11.81 5.36
C THR A 47 -5.43 -11.41 5.24
N GLU A 48 -5.72 -10.19 4.80
CA GLU A 48 -7.11 -9.72 4.57
C GLU A 48 -7.79 -10.57 3.49
N PHE A 49 -7.10 -10.83 2.38
CA PHE A 49 -7.58 -11.72 1.31
C PHE A 49 -7.72 -13.18 1.78
N GLY A 50 -6.71 -13.71 2.47
CA GLY A 50 -6.73 -15.07 2.99
C GLY A 50 -7.86 -15.30 4.00
N ALA A 51 -8.12 -14.31 4.86
CA ALA A 51 -9.22 -14.35 5.82
C ALA A 51 -10.58 -14.38 5.13
N SER A 52 -10.81 -13.57 4.09
CA SER A 52 -12.09 -13.57 3.37
C SER A 52 -12.35 -14.89 2.64
N VAL A 53 -11.31 -15.46 2.02
CA VAL A 53 -11.40 -16.78 1.36
C VAL A 53 -11.66 -17.87 2.39
N PHE A 54 -10.94 -17.87 3.51
CA PHE A 54 -11.14 -18.84 4.60
C PHE A 54 -12.56 -18.80 5.15
N VAL A 55 -13.12 -17.60 5.37
CA VAL A 55 -14.51 -17.42 5.80
C VAL A 55 -15.49 -17.95 4.76
N GLY A 56 -15.27 -17.67 3.47
CA GLY A 56 -16.12 -18.19 2.38
C GLY A 56 -16.14 -19.73 2.32
N ILE A 57 -14.98 -20.36 2.51
CA ILE A 57 -14.87 -21.83 2.53
C ILE A 57 -15.58 -22.41 3.76
N MET A 58 -15.32 -21.87 4.96
CA MET A 58 -15.99 -22.31 6.19
C MET A 58 -17.52 -22.17 6.09
N MET A 59 -18.01 -21.04 5.60
CA MET A 59 -19.43 -20.78 5.39
C MET A 59 -20.03 -21.73 4.34
N GLY A 60 -19.32 -21.93 3.22
CA GLY A 60 -19.75 -22.81 2.13
C GLY A 60 -19.90 -24.26 2.55
N LEU A 61 -18.92 -24.78 3.32
CA LEU A 61 -18.99 -26.14 3.89
C LEU A 61 -20.16 -26.29 4.88
N GLY A 62 -20.43 -25.26 5.69
CA GLY A 62 -21.57 -25.27 6.60
C GLY A 62 -22.92 -25.36 5.86
N ILE A 63 -23.06 -24.62 4.75
CA ILE A 63 -24.26 -24.65 3.91
C ILE A 63 -24.42 -26.01 3.24
N ASP A 64 -23.36 -26.52 2.61
CA ASP A 64 -23.39 -27.82 1.94
C ASP A 64 -23.76 -28.94 2.92
N HIS A 65 -23.28 -28.89 4.16
CA HIS A 65 -23.61 -29.86 5.20
C HIS A 65 -25.05 -29.74 5.73
N VAL A 66 -25.63 -28.54 5.80
CA VAL A 66 -27.01 -28.33 6.28
C VAL A 66 -28.04 -28.69 5.21
N PHE A 67 -27.78 -28.32 3.96
CA PHE A 67 -28.72 -28.52 2.85
C PHE A 67 -28.50 -29.83 2.09
N GLY A 68 -27.41 -30.57 2.38
CA GLY A 68 -27.06 -31.78 1.64
C GLY A 68 -26.72 -31.50 0.18
N THR A 69 -26.39 -30.26 -0.16
CA THR A 69 -26.02 -29.84 -1.51
C THR A 69 -24.55 -30.11 -1.72
N GLU A 70 -24.18 -31.12 -2.48
CA GLU A 70 -22.77 -31.38 -2.83
C GLU A 70 -22.46 -30.78 -4.23
N PRO A 71 -21.41 -29.95 -4.44
CA PRO A 71 -20.75 -28.96 -3.58
C PRO A 71 -21.16 -27.51 -3.97
N TRP A 72 -22.45 -27.29 -4.23
CA TRP A 72 -22.92 -26.06 -4.86
C TRP A 72 -22.84 -24.83 -3.95
N GLY A 73 -23.10 -24.98 -2.65
CA GLY A 73 -22.98 -23.92 -1.67
C GLY A 73 -21.54 -23.50 -1.45
N LEU A 74 -20.59 -24.45 -1.43
CA LEU A 74 -19.16 -24.13 -1.41
C LEU A 74 -18.73 -23.37 -2.66
N LEU A 75 -19.18 -23.76 -3.86
CA LEU A 75 -18.82 -23.06 -5.10
C LEU A 75 -19.29 -21.60 -5.09
N ILE A 76 -20.55 -21.37 -4.71
CA ILE A 76 -21.12 -20.02 -4.66
C ILE A 76 -20.42 -19.20 -3.57
N MET A 77 -20.28 -19.72 -2.36
CA MET A 77 -19.65 -19.00 -1.26
C MET A 77 -18.15 -18.75 -1.48
N MET A 78 -17.46 -19.65 -2.17
CA MET A 78 -16.07 -19.47 -2.57
C MET A 78 -15.93 -18.32 -3.58
N CYS A 79 -16.82 -18.23 -4.57
CA CYS A 79 -16.86 -17.10 -5.49
C CYS A 79 -17.08 -15.78 -4.75
N PHE A 80 -18.00 -15.75 -3.78
CA PHE A 80 -18.24 -14.56 -2.94
C PHE A 80 -17.04 -14.22 -2.06
N GLY A 81 -16.41 -15.20 -1.40
CA GLY A 81 -15.23 -14.99 -0.56
C GLY A 81 -14.03 -14.46 -1.35
N LEU A 82 -13.84 -14.96 -2.58
CA LEU A 82 -12.84 -14.46 -3.51
C LEU A 82 -13.14 -13.03 -3.97
N ALA A 83 -14.38 -12.77 -4.40
CA ALA A 83 -14.81 -11.44 -4.82
C ALA A 83 -14.67 -10.40 -3.69
N ALA A 84 -15.07 -10.76 -2.47
CA ALA A 84 -14.90 -9.92 -1.28
C ALA A 84 -13.41 -9.66 -0.98
N GLY A 85 -12.55 -10.68 -1.10
CA GLY A 85 -11.11 -10.54 -0.92
C GLY A 85 -10.49 -9.59 -1.94
N ILE A 86 -10.81 -9.77 -3.22
CA ILE A 86 -10.34 -8.88 -4.30
C ILE A 86 -10.82 -7.44 -4.06
N LEU A 87 -12.08 -7.26 -3.65
CA LEU A 87 -12.64 -5.93 -3.38
C LEU A 87 -11.93 -5.24 -2.19
N GLY A 88 -11.60 -5.99 -1.14
CA GLY A 88 -10.82 -5.49 0.00
C GLY A 88 -9.43 -5.00 -0.43
N VAL A 89 -8.74 -5.80 -1.24
CA VAL A 89 -7.43 -5.45 -1.79
C VAL A 89 -7.51 -4.20 -2.67
N ILE A 90 -8.46 -4.14 -3.62
CA ILE A 90 -8.64 -2.96 -4.49
C ILE A 90 -8.92 -1.70 -3.68
N ARG A 91 -9.77 -1.78 -2.65
CA ARG A 91 -10.05 -0.65 -1.78
C ARG A 91 -8.79 -0.15 -1.08
N ALA A 92 -7.97 -1.07 -0.57
CA ALA A 92 -6.74 -0.68 0.09
C ALA A 92 -5.71 -0.07 -0.87
N TYR A 93 -5.63 -0.56 -2.12
CA TYR A 93 -4.82 0.08 -3.15
C TYR A 93 -5.31 1.49 -3.51
N LYS A 94 -6.63 1.71 -3.55
CA LYS A 94 -7.20 3.05 -3.75
C LYS A 94 -6.83 3.99 -2.61
N GLU A 95 -6.98 3.56 -1.36
CA GLU A 95 -6.59 4.35 -0.18
C GLU A 95 -5.10 4.76 -0.22
N LEU A 96 -4.20 3.87 -0.67
CA LEU A 96 -2.78 4.20 -0.88
C LEU A 96 -2.55 5.20 -2.02
N THR A 97 -3.31 5.06 -3.11
CA THR A 97 -3.17 5.92 -4.30
C THR A 97 -3.71 7.32 -4.04
N ASP A 98 -4.83 7.43 -3.32
CA ASP A 98 -5.42 8.69 -2.87
C ASP A 98 -4.52 9.40 -1.86
N ALA A 99 -3.90 8.66 -0.93
CA ALA A 99 -2.91 9.20 -0.01
C ALA A 99 -1.64 9.71 -0.73
N ALA A 100 -1.29 9.12 -1.88
CA ALA A 100 -0.16 9.55 -2.69
C ALA A 100 -0.50 10.72 -3.64
N ASN A 101 -1.79 10.97 -3.93
CA ASN A 101 -2.24 12.04 -4.82
C ASN A 101 -3.46 12.80 -4.26
N PRO A 102 -3.27 13.78 -3.36
CA PRO A 102 -4.35 14.55 -2.72
C PRO A 102 -5.09 15.51 -3.68
N ALA A 103 -4.68 15.64 -4.95
CA ALA A 103 -5.31 16.53 -5.93
C ALA A 103 -6.52 15.90 -6.66
N MET A 104 -6.77 14.59 -6.50
CA MET A 104 -7.93 13.91 -7.07
C MET A 104 -9.00 13.62 -5.99
N SER A 105 -9.28 14.60 -5.14
CA SER A 105 -10.53 14.54 -4.36
C SER A 105 -11.68 14.63 -5.37
N PRO A 106 -12.66 13.70 -5.38
CA PRO A 106 -13.86 13.89 -6.17
C PRO A 106 -14.54 15.12 -5.59
N ASP A 107 -14.37 16.23 -6.30
CA ASP A 107 -15.02 17.49 -6.08
C ASP A 107 -16.53 17.25 -5.94
N LYS A 108 -17.00 17.09 -4.69
CA LYS A 108 -18.40 17.24 -4.34
C LYS A 108 -18.65 18.73 -4.06
N THR A 109 -18.30 19.58 -5.02
CA THR A 109 -18.62 21.00 -5.01
C THR A 109 -19.47 21.31 -6.23
N GLY A 110 -20.65 20.69 -6.31
CA GLY A 110 -21.52 20.87 -7.48
C GLY A 110 -22.98 20.47 -7.32
N SER A 111 -23.48 20.27 -6.11
CA SER A 111 -24.92 20.09 -5.91
C SER A 111 -25.42 20.92 -4.73
N ASN A 112 -25.33 22.24 -4.87
CA ASN A 112 -26.31 23.12 -4.25
C ASN A 112 -27.41 23.35 -5.30
N PRO A 113 -28.64 22.85 -5.12
CA PRO A 113 -29.76 23.33 -5.90
C PRO A 113 -30.20 24.66 -5.29
N GLU A 114 -29.59 25.75 -5.77
CA GLU A 114 -30.23 27.07 -5.74
C GLU A 114 -30.74 27.36 -7.15
N GLU A 115 -31.96 26.89 -7.40
CA GLU A 115 -33.12 27.59 -8.00
C GLU A 115 -34.21 26.58 -8.39
#